data_AF-A0A938SWS1-F1
#
_entry.id   AF-A0A938SWS1-F1
#
_cell.length_a   1.000
_cell.length_b   1.000
_cell.length_c   1.000
_cell.angle_alpha   90.00
_cell.angle_beta   90.00
_cell.angle_gamma   90.00
#
_symmetry.space_group_name_H-M   'P 1'
#
loop_
_entity.id
_entity.type
_entity.pdbx_description
1 polymer ?
#
loop_
_entity_poly.entity_id
_entity_poly.type
_entity_poly.pdbx_seq_one_letter_code
_entity_poly.pdbx_strand_id
1 'polypeptide(L)'
;MPSPIVILHGWSDESRSFRPLADFLRRELKSEVTTLDLADWVSLNDEITYRDLRHAMQRAWESHPGIKGAKNVRLVSHSTGALVARDWLTHYYKPDTAPISRHLMLAPANFGSQLAHKGRAWYGRVFKGWKTGFQTGGHLLRGLELASAYTSELAERDLFGRRWFGEDAILAAVLVGNTGYGGFKAVTDEVGGDGTVRISTANLNAAKLILDYTQPGAPGVTYKAPTGGPTLPFGISPGDNHSSLAFKQKNGRGEHAPTGASTAAWVKRALTAPPAEWKAFAAELAAANATLTVSAEAEAYFHQYQHTVVCLRDDLENPVEEYLVEFLAESGRRARSFRVNDVSGVFQREIIADVHGYSGDSSRRSFYIDISALKTLLADQQLTLMIEAQPEYRTGAAVGYPALPGIRLDAQMMGAYFVENRTLLVDVRVPRTVGPEAFRLMRHSG
;
A
#
# COMPACT_ATOMS: atom_id res chain seq x y z
N MET A 1 -32.08 1.60 6.72
CA MET A 1 -32.11 2.27 8.03
C MET A 1 -31.01 3.32 8.07
N PRO A 2 -31.23 4.46 8.72
CA PRO A 2 -30.18 5.43 9.00
C PRO A 2 -29.00 4.76 9.74
N SER A 3 -27.78 5.17 9.42
CA SER A 3 -26.54 4.65 10.01
C SER A 3 -25.70 5.80 10.55
N PRO A 4 -24.98 5.62 11.67
CA PRO A 4 -23.96 6.58 12.07
C PRO A 4 -22.85 6.67 11.03
N ILE A 5 -22.27 7.86 10.87
CA ILE A 5 -21.03 8.07 10.12
C ILE A 5 -19.94 8.49 11.09
N VAL A 6 -18.77 7.85 11.00
CA VAL A 6 -17.57 8.27 11.72
C VAL A 6 -16.52 8.66 10.68
N ILE A 7 -15.92 9.84 10.83
CA ILE A 7 -14.80 10.30 10.01
C ILE A 7 -13.52 10.26 10.86
N LEU A 8 -12.56 9.45 10.43
CA LEU A 8 -11.24 9.29 11.06
C LEU A 8 -10.17 9.95 10.21
N HIS A 9 -9.51 10.98 10.75
CA HIS A 9 -8.47 11.71 10.03
C HIS A 9 -7.13 10.97 10.01
N GLY A 10 -6.18 11.48 9.21
CA GLY A 10 -4.82 10.97 9.09
C GLY A 10 -3.85 11.56 10.12
N TRP A 11 -2.62 11.05 10.16
CA TRP A 11 -1.59 11.53 11.07
C TRP A 11 -1.32 13.04 10.93
N SER A 12 -1.11 13.73 12.05
CA SER A 12 -0.81 15.19 12.13
C SER A 12 -1.91 16.13 11.62
N ASP A 13 -3.17 15.68 11.56
CA ASP A 13 -4.33 16.54 11.28
C ASP A 13 -5.22 16.70 12.52
N GLU A 14 -6.32 17.44 12.39
CA GLU A 14 -7.39 17.53 13.39
C GLU A 14 -8.77 17.46 12.70
N SER A 15 -9.76 17.05 13.48
CA SER A 15 -11.17 16.93 13.12
C SER A 15 -11.69 18.15 12.36
N ARG A 16 -11.26 19.36 12.73
CA ARG A 16 -11.68 20.61 12.10
C ARG A 16 -11.46 20.64 10.60
N SER A 17 -10.39 20.03 10.09
CA SER A 17 -10.07 19.96 8.66
C SER A 17 -11.10 19.17 7.85
N PHE A 18 -11.89 18.31 8.50
CA PHE A 18 -12.91 17.46 7.88
C PHE A 18 -14.33 17.99 7.99
N ARG A 19 -14.54 19.18 8.59
CA ARG A 19 -15.86 19.82 8.64
C ARG A 19 -16.52 19.98 7.25
N PRO A 20 -15.80 20.37 6.18
CA PRO A 20 -16.43 20.47 4.87
C PRO A 20 -16.92 19.12 4.33
N LEU A 21 -16.15 18.04 4.55
CA LEU A 21 -16.61 16.68 4.24
C LEU A 21 -17.86 16.33 5.06
N ALA A 22 -17.85 16.64 6.35
CA ALA A 22 -18.99 16.41 7.23
C ALA A 22 -20.26 17.13 6.75
N ASP A 23 -20.13 18.40 6.38
CA ASP A 23 -21.23 19.22 5.91
C ASP A 23 -21.75 18.76 4.53
N PHE A 24 -20.84 18.34 3.64
CA PHE A 24 -21.19 17.66 2.40
C PHE A 24 -22.01 16.38 2.66
N LEU A 25 -21.53 15.50 3.54
CA LEU A 25 -22.21 14.24 3.86
C LEU A 25 -23.57 14.48 4.52
N ARG A 26 -23.69 15.44 5.45
CA ARG A 26 -24.97 15.82 6.05
C ARG A 26 -25.97 16.30 5.01
N ARG A 27 -25.51 17.15 4.07
CA ARG A 27 -26.35 17.70 2.99
C ARG A 27 -26.80 16.62 2.00
N GLU A 28 -25.89 15.74 1.61
CA GLU A 28 -26.14 14.72 0.58
C GLU A 28 -26.88 13.49 1.08
N LEU A 29 -26.64 13.08 2.32
CA LEU A 29 -27.19 11.85 2.89
C LEU A 29 -28.40 12.08 3.80
N LYS A 30 -28.60 13.32 4.27
CA LYS A 30 -29.77 13.76 5.06
C LYS A 30 -30.21 12.74 6.11
N SER A 31 -31.38 12.13 5.92
CA SER A 31 -32.02 11.20 6.85
C SER A 31 -31.30 9.85 6.99
N GLU A 32 -30.29 9.57 6.18
CA GLU A 32 -29.50 8.34 6.30
C GLU A 32 -28.42 8.39 7.39
N VAL A 33 -28.19 9.54 8.02
CA VAL A 33 -27.12 9.74 9.02
C VAL A 33 -27.71 10.04 10.40
N THR A 34 -27.41 9.19 11.38
CA THR A 34 -27.88 9.40 12.78
C THR A 34 -26.93 10.29 13.58
N THR A 35 -25.62 10.07 13.46
CA THR A 35 -24.55 10.93 14.01
C THR A 35 -23.42 11.07 13.01
N LEU A 36 -22.68 12.17 13.11
CA LEU A 36 -21.46 12.40 12.34
C LEU A 36 -20.36 12.86 13.28
N ASP A 37 -19.45 11.94 13.55
CA ASP A 37 -18.40 12.11 14.57
C ASP A 37 -17.03 12.22 13.91
N LEU A 38 -16.21 13.14 14.41
CA LEU A 38 -14.85 13.39 13.92
C LEU A 38 -13.87 12.90 14.99
N ALA A 39 -13.01 11.94 14.66
CA ALA A 39 -12.08 11.34 15.61
C ALA A 39 -10.71 12.02 15.55
N ASP A 40 -10.21 12.50 16.70
CA ASP A 40 -8.94 13.22 16.83
C ASP A 40 -7.76 12.35 17.24
N TRP A 41 -6.59 12.62 16.63
CA TRP A 41 -5.29 12.11 17.09
C TRP A 41 -4.67 13.14 18.04
N VAL A 42 -4.90 12.96 19.33
CA VAL A 42 -4.65 14.01 20.34
C VAL A 42 -3.15 14.21 20.65
N SER A 43 -2.27 13.30 20.21
CA SER A 43 -0.82 13.39 20.50
C SER A 43 0.05 12.86 19.36
N LEU A 44 1.16 13.57 19.13
CA LEU A 44 2.26 13.20 18.23
C LEU A 44 3.48 12.70 19.01
N ASN A 45 3.26 12.20 20.23
CA ASN A 45 4.32 11.63 21.04
C ASN A 45 4.99 10.47 20.29
N ASP A 46 6.31 10.50 20.19
CA ASP A 46 7.11 9.51 19.48
C ASP A 46 6.90 8.09 20.01
N GLU A 47 6.55 7.96 21.30
CA GLU A 47 6.28 6.69 21.98
C GLU A 47 4.93 6.06 21.61
N ILE A 48 4.02 6.80 20.95
CA ILE A 48 2.72 6.26 20.55
C ILE A 48 2.89 5.28 19.39
N THR A 49 2.43 4.04 19.60
CA THR A 49 2.42 3.00 18.58
C THR A 49 1.03 2.84 17.95
N TYR A 50 0.95 2.12 16.83
CA TYR A 50 -0.34 1.66 16.28
C TYR A 50 -1.13 0.82 17.28
N ARG A 51 -0.45 0.10 18.18
CA ARG A 51 -1.09 -0.69 19.23
C ARG A 51 -1.84 0.21 20.20
N ASP A 52 -1.20 1.27 20.68
CA ASP A 52 -1.83 2.24 21.59
C ASP A 52 -3.05 2.89 20.96
N LEU A 53 -2.95 3.22 19.67
CA LEU A 53 -4.03 3.85 18.90
C LEU A 53 -5.24 2.93 18.73
N ARG A 54 -5.06 1.64 18.41
CA ARG A 54 -6.21 0.72 18.36
C ARG A 54 -6.86 0.56 19.74
N HIS A 55 -6.09 0.57 20.84
CA HIS A 55 -6.64 0.53 22.20
C HIS A 55 -7.42 1.81 22.51
N ALA A 56 -6.90 2.98 22.12
CA ALA A 56 -7.59 4.25 22.26
C ALA A 56 -8.88 4.31 21.42
N MET A 57 -8.82 3.84 20.17
CA MET A 57 -9.97 3.75 19.27
C MET A 57 -11.06 2.85 19.86
N GLN A 58 -10.71 1.67 20.40
CA GLN A 58 -11.69 0.79 21.04
C GLN A 58 -12.38 1.47 22.23
N ARG A 59 -11.62 2.10 23.14
CA ARG A 59 -12.20 2.81 24.28
C ARG A 59 -13.13 3.93 23.83
N ALA A 60 -12.71 4.73 22.86
CA ALA A 60 -13.53 5.80 22.31
C ALA A 60 -14.83 5.23 21.70
N TRP A 61 -14.72 4.18 20.88
CA TRP A 61 -15.86 3.51 20.24
C TRP A 61 -16.89 2.96 21.25
N GLU A 62 -16.42 2.30 22.31
CA GLU A 62 -17.29 1.72 23.35
C GLU A 62 -17.90 2.75 24.30
N SER A 63 -17.30 3.92 24.42
CA SER A 63 -17.81 5.02 25.25
C SER A 63 -18.75 5.97 24.50
N HIS A 64 -18.71 6.00 23.17
CA HIS A 64 -19.37 7.04 22.39
C HIS A 64 -20.89 6.81 22.29
N PRO A 65 -21.74 7.68 22.84
CA PRO A 65 -23.17 7.43 22.99
C PRO A 65 -23.91 7.27 21.66
N GLY A 66 -23.40 7.85 20.57
CA GLY A 66 -24.00 7.77 19.23
C GLY A 66 -23.71 6.48 18.45
N ILE A 67 -22.67 5.71 18.84
CA ILE A 67 -22.22 4.52 18.08
C ILE A 67 -21.99 3.28 18.93
N LYS A 68 -22.02 3.42 20.27
CA LYS A 68 -21.89 2.29 21.18
C LYS A 68 -22.95 1.23 20.88
N GLY A 69 -22.50 0.02 20.58
CA GLY A 69 -23.37 -1.12 20.26
C GLY A 69 -23.97 -1.10 18.85
N ALA A 70 -23.70 -0.07 18.04
CA ALA A 70 -24.09 -0.05 16.63
C ALA A 70 -23.35 -1.13 15.84
N LYS A 71 -24.04 -1.74 14.88
CA LYS A 71 -23.52 -2.84 14.02
C LYS A 71 -23.44 -2.47 12.54
N ASN A 72 -23.75 -1.23 12.20
CA ASN A 72 -23.91 -0.76 10.82
C ASN A 72 -23.30 0.63 10.60
N VAL A 73 -22.29 1.00 11.39
CA VAL A 73 -21.61 2.29 11.25
C VAL A 73 -20.93 2.37 9.88
N ARG A 74 -20.99 3.55 9.25
CA ARG A 74 -20.27 3.85 8.00
C ARG A 74 -18.99 4.60 8.38
N LEU A 75 -17.84 3.99 8.17
CA LEU A 75 -16.55 4.58 8.51
C LEU A 75 -15.95 5.26 7.28
N VAL A 76 -15.57 6.52 7.41
CA VAL A 76 -14.75 7.24 6.44
C VAL A 76 -13.39 7.46 7.07
N SER A 77 -12.32 7.04 6.43
CA SER A 77 -10.96 7.26 6.95
C SER A 77 -10.08 7.95 5.92
N HIS A 78 -9.19 8.83 6.35
CA HIS A 78 -8.21 9.48 5.49
C HIS A 78 -6.78 9.06 5.85
N SER A 79 -5.93 8.85 4.85
CA SER A 79 -4.49 8.64 5.04
C SER A 79 -4.19 7.55 6.09
N THR A 80 -3.35 7.82 7.10
CA THR A 80 -3.03 6.90 8.21
C THR A 80 -4.25 6.41 8.99
N GLY A 81 -5.37 7.15 8.99
CA GLY A 81 -6.60 6.74 9.64
C GLY A 81 -7.11 5.39 9.14
N ALA A 82 -6.89 5.08 7.86
CA ALA A 82 -7.27 3.78 7.30
C ALA A 82 -6.51 2.61 7.93
N LEU A 83 -5.21 2.79 8.21
CA LEU A 83 -4.37 1.79 8.87
C LEU A 83 -4.84 1.54 10.31
N VAL A 84 -5.15 2.60 11.05
CA VAL A 84 -5.65 2.46 12.44
C VAL A 84 -6.99 1.77 12.47
N ALA A 85 -7.92 2.16 11.59
CA ALA A 85 -9.22 1.51 11.48
C ALA A 85 -9.09 0.01 11.18
N ARG A 86 -8.25 -0.37 10.21
CA ARG A 86 -7.99 -1.76 9.84
C ARG A 86 -7.31 -2.54 10.98
N ASP A 87 -6.31 -1.96 11.65
CA ASP A 87 -5.64 -2.62 12.79
C ASP A 87 -6.58 -2.81 13.98
N TRP A 88 -7.43 -1.82 14.26
CA TRP A 88 -8.46 -1.89 15.28
C TRP A 88 -9.51 -2.97 14.97
N LEU A 89 -10.04 -2.99 13.75
CA LEU A 89 -11.01 -4.01 13.31
C LEU A 89 -10.44 -5.41 13.48
N THR A 90 -9.25 -5.66 12.91
CA THR A 90 -8.62 -6.99 12.90
C THR A 90 -8.19 -7.47 14.28
N HIS A 91 -8.00 -6.56 15.23
CA HIS A 91 -7.62 -6.90 16.60
C HIS A 91 -8.81 -7.19 17.51
N TYR A 92 -9.87 -6.39 17.45
CA TYR A 92 -10.97 -6.46 18.42
C TYR A 92 -12.19 -7.23 17.93
N TYR A 93 -12.32 -7.42 16.62
CA TYR A 93 -13.52 -8.00 16.03
C TYR A 93 -13.19 -9.23 15.19
N LYS A 94 -14.23 -9.94 14.80
CA LYS A 94 -14.24 -10.89 13.69
C LYS A 94 -15.03 -10.27 12.53
N PRO A 95 -14.86 -10.74 11.29
CA PRO A 95 -15.60 -10.20 10.15
C PRO A 95 -17.13 -10.14 10.37
N ASP A 96 -17.70 -11.17 10.99
CA ASP A 96 -19.14 -11.31 11.29
C ASP A 96 -19.62 -10.48 12.50
N THR A 97 -18.70 -9.94 13.29
CA THR A 97 -19.00 -9.12 14.47
C THR A 97 -18.54 -7.67 14.32
N ALA A 98 -18.03 -7.27 13.15
CA ALA A 98 -17.53 -5.93 12.93
C ALA A 98 -18.66 -4.90 13.17
N PRO A 99 -18.37 -3.77 13.86
CA PRO A 99 -19.39 -2.76 14.15
C PRO A 99 -19.69 -1.85 12.95
N ILE A 100 -18.90 -1.98 11.88
CA ILE A 100 -19.04 -1.19 10.65
C ILE A 100 -19.63 -2.03 9.53
N SER A 101 -20.45 -1.40 8.69
CA SER A 101 -20.97 -2.01 7.46
C SER A 101 -20.25 -1.53 6.21
N ARG A 102 -19.60 -0.35 6.29
CA ARG A 102 -18.92 0.30 5.17
C ARG A 102 -17.63 0.94 5.63
N HIS A 103 -16.63 0.92 4.76
CA HIS A 103 -15.37 1.62 4.98
C HIS A 103 -14.92 2.34 3.70
N LEU A 104 -15.17 3.65 3.65
CA LEU A 104 -14.63 4.51 2.60
C LEU A 104 -13.25 5.03 3.02
N MET A 105 -12.23 4.73 2.23
CA MET A 105 -10.86 5.18 2.47
C MET A 105 -10.49 6.25 1.44
N LEU A 106 -10.18 7.45 1.93
CA LEU A 106 -9.74 8.59 1.11
C LEU A 106 -8.22 8.73 1.21
N ALA A 107 -7.53 8.56 0.10
CA ALA A 107 -6.07 8.57 0.00
C ALA A 107 -5.36 7.79 1.14
N PRO A 108 -5.73 6.53 1.40
CA PRO A 108 -5.13 5.76 2.48
C PRO A 108 -3.65 5.44 2.20
N ALA A 109 -2.83 5.39 3.24
CA ALA A 109 -1.44 4.91 3.14
C ALA A 109 -1.38 3.39 3.38
N ASN A 110 -2.21 2.61 2.69
CA ASN A 110 -2.45 1.19 2.98
C ASN A 110 -1.19 0.32 2.94
N PHE A 111 -0.23 0.67 2.07
CA PHE A 111 1.08 0.03 1.92
C PHE A 111 2.23 1.03 2.08
N GLY A 112 2.01 2.07 2.90
CA GLY A 112 3.02 3.08 3.23
C GLY A 112 2.92 4.36 2.41
N SER A 113 3.87 5.27 2.65
CA SER A 113 3.97 6.59 2.05
C SER A 113 5.43 7.03 2.00
N GLN A 114 5.83 7.65 0.89
CA GLN A 114 7.16 8.24 0.75
C GLN A 114 7.46 9.36 1.75
N LEU A 115 6.41 10.00 2.26
CA LEU A 115 6.59 11.10 3.19
C LEU A 115 7.29 10.65 4.47
N ALA A 116 7.13 9.37 4.87
CA ALA A 116 7.75 8.73 6.03
C ALA A 116 9.29 8.95 6.13
N HIS A 117 9.95 9.17 4.99
CA HIS A 117 11.40 9.39 4.90
C HIS A 117 11.86 10.83 4.93
N LYS A 118 10.98 11.79 4.65
CA LYS A 118 11.36 13.18 4.47
C LYS A 118 11.53 13.81 5.85
N GLY A 119 12.76 13.76 6.39
CA GLY A 119 13.12 13.96 7.80
C GLY A 119 12.45 15.11 8.57
N ARG A 120 12.56 15.07 9.91
CA ARG A 120 11.85 15.92 10.90
C ARG A 120 11.64 17.41 10.52
N ALA A 121 12.66 18.06 9.96
CA ALA A 121 12.58 19.47 9.55
C ALA A 121 11.58 19.73 8.41
N TRP A 122 11.31 18.73 7.58
CA TRP A 122 10.39 18.80 6.44
C TRP A 122 8.93 18.62 6.88
N TYR A 123 8.66 17.67 7.78
CA TYR A 123 7.33 17.50 8.38
C TYR A 123 6.81 18.80 9.02
N GLY A 124 7.69 19.52 9.74
CA GLY A 124 7.33 20.79 10.36
C GLY A 124 6.94 21.89 9.38
N ARG A 125 7.38 21.81 8.11
CA ARG A 125 7.07 22.79 7.06
C ARG A 125 5.82 22.43 6.26
N VAL A 126 5.56 21.13 6.02
CA VAL A 126 4.40 20.68 5.22
C VAL A 126 3.10 20.71 6.02
N PHE A 127 3.16 20.39 7.33
CA PHE A 127 2.00 20.19 8.20
C PHE A 127 1.72 21.32 9.20
N LYS A 128 2.27 22.54 8.99
CA LYS A 128 2.09 23.77 9.81
C LYS A 128 1.15 23.64 11.02
N GLY A 129 1.70 23.43 12.21
CA GLY A 129 0.89 23.42 13.44
C GLY A 129 1.57 23.03 14.76
N TRP A 130 2.91 22.95 14.86
CA TRP A 130 3.54 22.45 16.09
C TRP A 130 3.70 23.51 17.19
N LYS A 131 2.95 23.33 18.29
CA LYS A 131 3.20 23.92 19.61
C LYS A 131 3.43 22.84 20.69
N THR A 132 4.10 21.75 20.36
CA THR A 132 4.52 20.73 21.34
C THR A 132 5.94 20.28 20.98
N GLY A 133 6.85 20.26 21.96
CA GLY A 133 8.29 20.11 21.73
C GLY A 133 8.65 18.86 20.91
N PHE A 134 9.29 19.06 19.75
CA PHE A 134 10.11 18.13 18.96
C PHE A 134 9.64 16.67 18.67
N GLN A 135 8.45 16.24 19.10
CA GLN A 135 7.92 14.90 18.84
C GLN A 135 7.16 14.85 17.51
N THR A 136 7.43 13.81 16.70
CA THR A 136 6.91 13.66 15.33
C THR A 136 6.19 12.32 15.12
N GLY A 137 5.77 11.62 16.18
CA GLY A 137 5.16 10.28 16.09
C GLY A 137 6.07 9.24 15.41
N GLY A 138 7.35 9.18 15.78
CA GLY A 138 8.37 8.35 15.14
C GLY A 138 7.97 6.88 14.88
N HIS A 139 7.31 6.22 15.84
CA HIS A 139 6.82 4.85 15.63
C HIS A 139 5.76 4.73 14.53
N LEU A 140 4.89 5.73 14.39
CA LEU A 140 3.86 5.75 13.36
C LEU A 140 4.44 6.00 11.98
N LEU A 141 5.40 6.93 11.88
CA LEU A 141 6.15 7.19 10.65
C LEU A 141 6.92 5.94 10.20
N ARG A 142 7.54 5.21 11.13
CA ARG A 142 8.20 3.94 10.83
C ARG A 142 7.23 2.87 10.32
N GLY A 143 5.97 2.85 10.78
CA GLY A 143 4.96 1.95 10.21
C GLY A 143 4.39 2.43 8.88
N LEU A 144 4.40 3.74 8.61
CA LEU A 144 4.04 4.33 7.30
C LEU A 144 5.15 4.20 6.26
N GLU A 145 6.34 3.82 6.69
CA GLU A 145 7.46 3.60 5.82
C GLU A 145 7.13 2.61 4.70
N LEU A 146 7.61 2.87 3.49
CA LEU A 146 7.49 1.91 2.40
C LEU A 146 8.21 0.60 2.79
N ALA A 147 7.61 -0.52 2.38
CA ALA A 147 8.05 -1.87 2.75
C ALA A 147 8.06 -2.17 4.27
N SER A 148 7.39 -1.36 5.11
CA SER A 148 7.29 -1.65 6.53
C SER A 148 6.63 -3.00 6.80
N ALA A 149 7.15 -3.72 7.80
CA ALA A 149 6.54 -4.97 8.27
C ALA A 149 5.08 -4.76 8.69
N TYR A 150 4.79 -3.62 9.33
CA TYR A 150 3.46 -3.29 9.84
C TYR A 150 2.36 -3.34 8.76
N THR A 151 2.57 -2.72 7.60
CA THR A 151 1.55 -2.67 6.54
C THR A 151 1.35 -4.04 5.90
N SER A 152 2.44 -4.81 5.74
CA SER A 152 2.39 -6.19 5.22
C SER A 152 1.67 -7.12 6.19
N GLU A 153 1.99 -7.08 7.48
CA GLU A 153 1.32 -7.87 8.53
C GLU A 153 -0.16 -7.51 8.70
N LEU A 154 -0.51 -6.24 8.49
CA LEU A 154 -1.92 -5.83 8.46
C LEU A 154 -2.65 -6.44 7.25
N ALA A 155 -2.03 -6.38 6.06
CA ALA A 155 -2.56 -7.03 4.86
C ALA A 155 -2.66 -8.56 4.98
N GLU A 156 -1.73 -9.23 5.67
CA GLU A 156 -1.87 -10.67 5.98
C GLU A 156 -3.12 -10.96 6.80
N ARG A 157 -3.54 -10.05 7.69
CA ARG A 157 -4.71 -10.24 8.54
C ARG A 157 -6.02 -9.99 7.80
N ASP A 158 -6.10 -8.90 7.03
CA ASP A 158 -7.37 -8.45 6.43
C ASP A 158 -7.53 -8.67 4.92
N LEU A 159 -6.45 -8.88 4.18
CA LEU A 159 -6.50 -9.19 2.76
C LEU A 159 -6.19 -10.66 2.51
N PHE A 160 -5.09 -11.20 3.03
CA PHE A 160 -4.66 -12.59 2.72
C PHE A 160 -5.03 -13.63 3.78
N GLY A 161 -5.70 -13.19 4.85
CA GLY A 161 -6.13 -14.02 5.97
C GLY A 161 -7.63 -14.29 5.96
N ARG A 162 -8.38 -13.57 6.80
CA ARG A 162 -9.85 -13.71 6.84
C ARG A 162 -10.49 -12.79 5.80
N ARG A 163 -11.67 -13.16 5.32
CA ARG A 163 -12.48 -12.30 4.45
C ARG A 163 -13.14 -11.18 5.28
N TRP A 164 -12.57 -9.98 5.23
CA TRP A 164 -13.14 -8.79 5.90
C TRP A 164 -14.03 -7.95 4.98
N PHE A 165 -13.77 -8.00 3.68
CA PHE A 165 -14.40 -7.12 2.70
C PHE A 165 -15.13 -7.93 1.62
N GLY A 166 -16.23 -7.36 1.10
CA GLY A 166 -17.05 -8.00 0.07
C GLY A 166 -18.54 -7.70 0.23
N GLU A 167 -19.36 -8.19 -0.71
CA GLU A 167 -20.81 -7.94 -0.77
C GLU A 167 -21.58 -8.50 0.45
N ASP A 168 -21.05 -9.52 1.10
CA ASP A 168 -21.57 -10.17 2.30
C ASP A 168 -20.77 -9.81 3.57
N ALA A 169 -19.86 -8.84 3.47
CA ALA A 169 -18.98 -8.40 4.54
C ALA A 169 -18.94 -6.86 4.59
N ILE A 170 -17.83 -6.27 5.03
CA ILE A 170 -17.68 -4.81 5.03
C ILE A 170 -17.55 -4.34 3.58
N LEU A 171 -18.42 -3.42 3.16
CA LEU A 171 -18.33 -2.78 1.85
C LEU A 171 -17.23 -1.71 1.89
N ALA A 172 -16.01 -2.08 1.50
CA ALA A 172 -14.86 -1.18 1.47
C ALA A 172 -14.59 -0.61 0.08
N ALA A 173 -14.34 0.69 0.00
CA ALA A 173 -13.99 1.40 -1.23
C ALA A 173 -12.81 2.34 -0.97
N VAL A 174 -11.93 2.48 -1.96
CA VAL A 174 -10.74 3.33 -1.88
C VAL A 174 -10.83 4.39 -2.98
N LEU A 175 -10.66 5.66 -2.62
CA LEU A 175 -10.44 6.74 -3.57
C LEU A 175 -9.07 7.36 -3.30
N VAL A 176 -8.36 7.78 -4.35
CA VAL A 176 -7.05 8.45 -4.25
C VAL A 176 -6.94 9.56 -5.30
N GLY A 177 -6.21 10.63 -5.02
CA GLY A 177 -5.91 11.66 -6.02
C GLY A 177 -4.85 11.18 -7.03
N ASN A 178 -4.64 11.94 -8.10
CA ASN A 178 -3.56 11.69 -9.07
C ASN A 178 -2.67 12.91 -9.33
N THR A 179 -2.87 13.98 -8.56
CA THR A 179 -2.15 15.23 -8.73
C THR A 179 -1.45 15.58 -7.43
N GLY A 180 -0.23 16.06 -7.54
CA GLY A 180 0.55 16.53 -6.41
C GLY A 180 0.15 17.93 -5.93
N TYR A 181 0.93 18.47 -5.00
CA TYR A 181 0.69 19.82 -4.49
C TYR A 181 1.38 20.88 -5.35
N GLY A 182 0.65 21.85 -5.88
CA GLY A 182 1.25 23.00 -6.58
C GLY A 182 2.16 23.90 -5.70
N GLY A 183 3.04 24.66 -6.35
CA GLY A 183 3.91 25.67 -5.72
C GLY A 183 5.11 25.06 -5.00
N PHE A 184 5.55 25.67 -3.88
CA PHE A 184 6.73 25.19 -3.11
C PHE A 184 6.57 23.75 -2.56
N LYS A 185 5.34 23.24 -2.48
CA LYS A 185 5.06 21.87 -2.06
C LYS A 185 5.25 20.84 -3.18
N ALA A 186 5.43 21.26 -4.44
CA ALA A 186 5.65 20.35 -5.57
C ALA A 186 6.95 19.56 -5.47
N VAL A 187 7.91 20.06 -4.68
CA VAL A 187 9.19 19.37 -4.40
C VAL A 187 8.98 17.99 -3.76
N THR A 188 7.80 17.70 -3.19
CA THR A 188 7.48 16.38 -2.63
C THR A 188 6.76 15.44 -3.55
N ASP A 189 6.28 15.93 -4.68
CA ASP A 189 5.43 15.16 -5.56
C ASP A 189 6.26 14.07 -6.23
N GLU A 190 5.85 12.84 -6.00
CA GLU A 190 6.35 11.69 -6.74
C GLU A 190 5.39 11.41 -7.89
N VAL A 191 5.94 11.02 -9.04
CA VAL A 191 5.16 10.56 -10.19
C VAL A 191 4.24 9.40 -9.79
N GLY A 192 3.03 9.34 -10.33
CA GLY A 192 2.04 8.32 -9.97
C GLY A 192 1.54 8.40 -8.51
N GLY A 193 1.55 9.60 -7.92
CA GLY A 193 1.07 9.85 -6.55
C GLY A 193 0.10 11.02 -6.45
N ASP A 194 -0.49 11.20 -5.26
CA ASP A 194 -1.41 12.31 -4.95
C ASP A 194 -0.72 13.47 -4.21
N GLY A 195 0.62 13.50 -4.25
CA GLY A 195 1.48 14.41 -3.47
C GLY A 195 1.80 13.94 -2.06
N THR A 196 1.28 12.81 -1.58
CA THR A 196 1.66 12.21 -0.28
C THR A 196 1.77 10.69 -0.33
N VAL A 197 0.83 10.00 -0.97
CA VAL A 197 0.85 8.54 -1.16
C VAL A 197 0.97 8.21 -2.66
N ARG A 198 1.64 7.11 -2.97
CA ARG A 198 1.62 6.53 -4.31
C ARG A 198 0.23 5.96 -4.56
N ILE A 199 -0.32 6.13 -5.76
CA ILE A 199 -1.63 5.57 -6.14
C ILE A 199 -1.65 4.05 -5.87
N SER A 200 -0.56 3.35 -6.20
CA SER A 200 -0.38 1.92 -5.97
C SER A 200 -0.35 1.49 -4.50
N THR A 201 0.12 2.36 -3.60
CA THR A 201 0.15 2.10 -2.15
C THR A 201 -1.19 2.32 -1.47
N ALA A 202 -2.10 3.08 -2.10
CA ALA A 202 -3.45 3.29 -1.59
C ALA A 202 -4.38 2.11 -1.91
N ASN A 203 -4.21 1.50 -3.08
CA ASN A 203 -5.10 0.45 -3.58
C ASN A 203 -5.04 -0.85 -2.75
N LEU A 204 -6.17 -1.28 -2.18
CA LEU A 204 -6.29 -2.53 -1.43
C LEU A 204 -6.39 -3.78 -2.31
N ASN A 205 -6.54 -3.65 -3.64
CA ASN A 205 -6.58 -4.77 -4.57
C ASN A 205 -5.17 -5.36 -4.81
N ALA A 206 -4.46 -5.64 -3.73
CA ALA A 206 -3.10 -6.16 -3.73
C ALA A 206 -3.05 -7.63 -4.15
N ALA A 207 -1.87 -8.12 -4.47
CA ALA A 207 -1.60 -9.55 -4.63
C ALA A 207 -0.39 -9.94 -3.78
N LYS A 208 -0.26 -11.24 -3.52
CA LYS A 208 0.90 -11.80 -2.84
C LYS A 208 1.52 -12.94 -3.64
N LEU A 209 2.83 -12.94 -3.75
CA LEU A 209 3.66 -13.97 -4.34
C LEU A 209 4.53 -14.56 -3.24
N ILE A 210 4.62 -15.89 -3.19
CA ILE A 210 5.56 -16.60 -2.31
C ILE A 210 6.49 -17.39 -3.20
N LEU A 211 7.79 -17.12 -3.06
CA LEU A 211 8.87 -17.78 -3.78
C LEU A 211 9.68 -18.61 -2.77
N ASP A 212 9.59 -19.93 -2.89
CA ASP A 212 10.23 -20.86 -1.97
C ASP A 212 11.35 -21.64 -2.68
N TYR A 213 12.60 -21.30 -2.37
CA TYR A 213 13.80 -21.93 -2.91
C TYR A 213 14.38 -23.00 -1.97
N THR A 214 13.70 -23.34 -0.87
CA THR A 214 14.25 -24.24 0.16
C THR A 214 14.36 -25.70 -0.31
N GLN A 215 13.67 -26.06 -1.39
CA GLN A 215 13.77 -27.38 -2.01
C GLN A 215 14.71 -27.36 -3.22
N PRO A 216 15.48 -28.43 -3.47
CA PRO A 216 16.31 -28.53 -4.67
C PRO A 216 15.48 -28.44 -5.97
N GLY A 217 16.00 -27.71 -6.96
CA GLY A 217 15.37 -27.58 -8.29
C GLY A 217 14.64 -26.25 -8.45
N ALA A 218 13.55 -26.26 -9.24
CA ALA A 218 12.76 -25.05 -9.49
C ALA A 218 12.06 -24.58 -8.20
N PRO A 219 11.95 -23.26 -7.96
CA PRO A 219 11.31 -22.75 -6.76
C PRO A 219 9.82 -23.05 -6.75
N GLY A 220 9.29 -23.28 -5.54
CA GLY A 220 7.85 -23.24 -5.31
C GLY A 220 7.33 -21.83 -5.53
N VAL A 221 6.36 -21.66 -6.44
CA VAL A 221 5.73 -20.36 -6.72
C VAL A 221 4.27 -20.43 -6.32
N THR A 222 3.87 -19.62 -5.35
CA THR A 222 2.47 -19.52 -4.91
C THR A 222 1.96 -18.10 -5.10
N TYR A 223 0.94 -17.94 -5.95
CA TYR A 223 0.21 -16.68 -6.11
C TYR A 223 -1.05 -16.67 -5.24
N LYS A 224 -1.29 -15.56 -4.54
CA LYS A 224 -2.48 -15.33 -3.72
C LYS A 224 -3.14 -14.01 -4.10
N ALA A 225 -4.41 -14.10 -4.47
CA ALA A 225 -5.31 -12.96 -4.50
C ALA A 225 -5.87 -12.69 -3.09
N PRO A 226 -6.45 -11.51 -2.83
CA PRO A 226 -7.15 -11.23 -1.57
C PRO A 226 -8.30 -12.21 -1.32
N THR A 227 -8.50 -12.54 -0.06
CA THR A 227 -9.48 -13.51 0.43
C THR A 227 -10.89 -12.97 0.20
N GLY A 228 -11.70 -13.72 -0.54
CA GLY A 228 -13.11 -13.40 -0.75
C GLY A 228 -13.42 -12.45 -1.88
N GLY A 229 -12.66 -12.54 -2.99
CA GLY A 229 -12.84 -11.74 -4.22
C GLY A 229 -14.30 -11.47 -4.56
N PRO A 230 -14.68 -10.31 -5.13
CA PRO A 230 -14.06 -9.53 -6.21
C PRO A 230 -13.17 -8.33 -5.82
N THR A 231 -12.65 -7.64 -6.84
CA THR A 231 -11.93 -6.35 -6.76
C THR A 231 -12.76 -5.31 -6.00
N LEU A 232 -12.20 -4.76 -4.93
CA LEU A 232 -12.76 -3.64 -4.19
C LEU A 232 -12.85 -2.40 -5.09
N PRO A 233 -13.92 -1.59 -5.00
CA PRO A 233 -13.98 -0.32 -5.71
C PRO A 233 -12.75 0.54 -5.41
N PHE A 234 -11.99 0.85 -6.46
CA PHE A 234 -10.79 1.68 -6.40
C PHE A 234 -10.86 2.76 -7.48
N GLY A 235 -10.95 4.03 -7.08
CA GLY A 235 -11.11 5.16 -7.98
C GLY A 235 -9.97 6.16 -7.86
N ILE A 236 -9.46 6.59 -9.01
CA ILE A 236 -8.46 7.65 -9.13
C ILE A 236 -9.20 8.95 -9.47
N SER A 237 -9.09 9.93 -8.58
CA SER A 237 -9.76 11.22 -8.66
C SER A 237 -8.93 12.21 -9.48
N PRO A 238 -9.38 12.58 -10.70
CA PRO A 238 -8.58 13.41 -11.60
C PRO A 238 -8.45 14.84 -11.08
N GLY A 239 -7.22 15.37 -11.05
CA GLY A 239 -6.95 16.75 -10.65
C GLY A 239 -6.99 16.97 -9.14
N ASP A 240 -7.26 15.93 -8.36
CA ASP A 240 -7.25 15.99 -6.91
C ASP A 240 -5.89 15.55 -6.35
N ASN A 241 -5.52 16.21 -5.25
CA ASN A 241 -4.40 15.81 -4.41
C ASN A 241 -4.88 15.18 -3.11
N HIS A 242 -3.92 14.77 -2.29
CA HIS A 242 -4.15 14.12 -0.99
C HIS A 242 -5.11 14.88 -0.06
N SER A 243 -5.17 16.22 -0.17
CA SER A 243 -6.03 17.07 0.66
C SER A 243 -7.38 17.39 0.01
N SER A 244 -7.42 17.73 -1.29
CA SER A 244 -8.66 18.12 -1.98
C SER A 244 -9.64 16.94 -2.12
N LEU A 245 -9.13 15.73 -2.34
CA LEU A 245 -9.93 14.49 -2.32
C LEU A 245 -10.71 14.32 -1.01
N ALA A 246 -10.10 14.75 0.10
CA ALA A 246 -10.68 14.68 1.45
C ALA A 246 -11.51 15.92 1.81
N PHE A 247 -11.83 16.78 0.83
CA PHE A 247 -12.61 18.02 0.98
C PHE A 247 -11.96 19.00 1.98
N LYS A 248 -10.64 18.92 2.19
CA LYS A 248 -9.94 19.79 3.15
C LYS A 248 -9.79 21.20 2.61
N GLN A 249 -9.96 22.20 3.48
CA GLN A 249 -9.77 23.61 3.13
C GLN A 249 -8.35 24.11 3.43
N LYS A 250 -7.88 25.07 2.64
CA LYS A 250 -6.67 25.86 2.93
C LYS A 250 -7.08 27.24 3.47
N ASN A 251 -6.75 27.52 4.74
CA ASN A 251 -6.81 28.86 5.35
C ASN A 251 -8.15 29.62 5.21
N GLY A 252 -9.29 28.95 5.38
CA GLY A 252 -10.59 29.62 5.54
C GLY A 252 -11.10 30.43 4.34
N ARG A 253 -10.59 30.17 3.12
CA ARG A 253 -11.12 30.74 1.88
C ARG A 253 -11.65 29.63 0.97
N GLY A 254 -12.98 29.50 0.93
CA GLY A 254 -13.72 28.69 -0.04
C GLY A 254 -13.65 27.18 0.18
N GLU A 255 -14.79 26.52 -0.02
CA GLU A 255 -14.88 25.07 -0.19
C GLU A 255 -14.01 24.67 -1.39
N HIS A 256 -12.86 24.04 -1.16
CA HIS A 256 -12.21 23.29 -2.24
C HIS A 256 -12.82 21.89 -2.17
N ALA A 257 -14.06 21.77 -2.66
CA ALA A 257 -14.61 20.48 -3.05
C ALA A 257 -13.61 19.79 -4.00
N PRO A 258 -13.63 18.45 -4.10
CA PRO A 258 -12.88 17.74 -5.11
C PRO A 258 -13.00 18.43 -6.47
N THR A 259 -11.88 18.64 -7.13
CA THR A 259 -11.85 19.29 -8.45
C THR A 259 -12.41 18.37 -9.52
N GLY A 260 -12.36 17.05 -9.29
CA GLY A 260 -13.03 16.03 -10.10
C GLY A 260 -14.55 16.08 -9.95
N ALA A 261 -15.26 16.33 -11.05
CA ALA A 261 -16.73 16.38 -11.06
C ALA A 261 -17.41 15.08 -10.58
N SER A 262 -16.70 13.94 -10.59
CA SER A 262 -17.20 12.62 -10.20
C SER A 262 -16.93 12.23 -8.75
N THR A 263 -15.98 12.87 -8.06
CA THR A 263 -15.49 12.40 -6.76
C THR A 263 -16.55 12.46 -5.67
N ALA A 264 -17.32 13.56 -5.64
CA ALA A 264 -18.45 13.70 -4.73
C ALA A 264 -19.51 12.61 -4.95
N ALA A 265 -19.77 12.24 -6.21
CA ALA A 265 -20.70 11.17 -6.55
C ALA A 265 -20.18 9.81 -6.10
N TRP A 266 -18.88 9.53 -6.27
CA TRP A 266 -18.25 8.29 -5.80
C TRP A 266 -18.25 8.17 -4.27
N VAL A 267 -17.97 9.26 -3.55
CA VAL A 267 -18.07 9.30 -2.07
C VAL A 267 -19.49 8.96 -1.62
N LYS A 268 -20.50 9.57 -2.24
CA LYS A 268 -21.90 9.27 -1.96
C LYS A 268 -22.22 7.80 -2.24
N ARG A 269 -21.85 7.31 -3.43
CA ARG A 269 -22.11 5.94 -3.85
C ARG A 269 -21.45 4.91 -2.94
N ALA A 270 -20.20 5.12 -2.51
CA ALA A 270 -19.53 4.24 -1.56
C ALA A 270 -20.29 4.10 -0.23
N LEU A 271 -20.94 5.19 0.22
CA LEU A 271 -21.65 5.23 1.50
C LEU A 271 -23.12 4.77 1.42
N THR A 272 -23.72 4.71 0.23
CA THR A 272 -25.15 4.41 0.07
C THR A 272 -25.47 3.19 -0.81
N ALA A 273 -24.61 2.84 -1.77
CA ALA A 273 -24.92 1.80 -2.76
C ALA A 273 -25.17 0.44 -2.09
N PRO A 274 -26.28 -0.27 -2.40
CA PRO A 274 -26.58 -1.55 -1.79
C PRO A 274 -25.50 -2.59 -2.13
N PRO A 275 -25.33 -3.66 -1.32
CA PRO A 275 -24.32 -4.67 -1.58
C PRO A 275 -24.38 -5.29 -2.99
N ALA A 276 -25.57 -5.49 -3.54
CA ALA A 276 -25.78 -6.04 -4.88
C ALA A 276 -25.22 -5.14 -6.02
N GLU A 277 -24.96 -3.87 -5.75
CA GLU A 277 -24.37 -2.93 -6.70
C GLU A 277 -22.85 -2.80 -6.54
N TRP A 278 -22.24 -3.46 -5.55
CA TRP A 278 -20.83 -3.22 -5.22
C TRP A 278 -19.89 -3.61 -6.35
N LYS A 279 -20.13 -4.75 -7.01
CA LYS A 279 -19.39 -5.15 -8.22
C LYS A 279 -19.56 -4.16 -9.37
N ALA A 280 -20.76 -3.60 -9.56
CA ALA A 280 -21.00 -2.60 -10.59
C ALA A 280 -20.25 -1.29 -10.28
N PHE A 281 -20.20 -0.89 -9.01
CA PHE A 281 -19.42 0.28 -8.59
C PHE A 281 -17.91 0.06 -8.79
N ALA A 282 -17.39 -1.14 -8.50
CA ALA A 282 -16.01 -1.47 -8.78
C ALA A 282 -15.68 -1.40 -10.28
N ALA A 283 -16.58 -1.90 -11.14
CA ALA A 283 -16.42 -1.84 -12.60
C ALA A 283 -16.48 -0.40 -13.14
N GLU A 284 -17.37 0.45 -12.59
CA GLU A 284 -17.44 1.88 -12.94
C GLU A 284 -16.10 2.58 -12.65
N LEU A 285 -15.56 2.41 -11.45
CA LEU A 285 -14.28 3.04 -11.09
C LEU A 285 -13.11 2.49 -11.92
N ALA A 286 -13.10 1.19 -12.20
CA ALA A 286 -12.10 0.58 -13.08
C ALA A 286 -12.15 1.18 -14.50
N ALA A 287 -13.35 1.39 -15.05
CA ALA A 287 -13.53 2.03 -16.34
C ALA A 287 -13.07 3.50 -16.33
N ALA A 288 -13.39 4.25 -15.27
CA ALA A 288 -12.91 5.62 -15.10
C ALA A 288 -11.38 5.70 -15.04
N ASN A 289 -10.73 4.80 -14.29
CA ASN A 289 -9.27 4.71 -14.21
C ASN A 289 -8.65 4.39 -15.59
N ALA A 290 -9.26 3.49 -16.36
CA ALA A 290 -8.79 3.17 -17.71
C ALA A 290 -8.88 4.38 -18.65
N THR A 291 -9.95 5.18 -18.57
CA THR A 291 -10.06 6.42 -19.37
C THR A 291 -8.98 7.44 -19.01
N LEU A 292 -8.64 7.58 -17.73
CA LEU A 292 -7.55 8.46 -17.30
C LEU A 292 -6.21 8.03 -17.88
N THR A 293 -5.97 6.73 -17.94
CA THR A 293 -4.74 6.14 -18.50
C THR A 293 -4.55 6.59 -19.95
N VAL A 294 -5.57 6.38 -20.79
CA VAL A 294 -5.51 6.76 -22.22
C VAL A 294 -5.26 8.26 -22.40
N SER A 295 -5.84 9.10 -21.55
CA SER A 295 -5.61 10.55 -21.62
C SER A 295 -4.22 10.99 -21.15
N ALA A 296 -3.54 10.16 -20.36
CA ALA A 296 -2.31 10.45 -19.64
C ALA A 296 -1.04 9.92 -20.31
N GLU A 297 -1.17 9.05 -21.32
CA GLU A 297 -0.05 8.34 -21.99
C GLU A 297 1.09 9.24 -22.52
N ALA A 298 0.89 10.56 -22.58
CA ALA A 298 1.91 11.53 -23.01
C ALA A 298 2.81 12.07 -21.88
N GLU A 299 2.46 11.95 -20.60
CA GLU A 299 3.21 12.57 -19.50
C GLU A 299 3.59 11.54 -18.42
N ALA A 300 4.91 11.34 -18.22
CA ALA A 300 5.49 10.40 -17.25
C ALA A 300 4.93 10.55 -15.82
N TYR A 301 4.48 11.77 -15.48
CA TYR A 301 3.84 12.06 -14.20
C TYR A 301 2.59 11.21 -13.94
N PHE A 302 1.81 10.94 -14.99
CA PHE A 302 0.54 10.20 -14.92
C PHE A 302 0.65 8.75 -15.41
N HIS A 303 1.87 8.27 -15.66
CA HIS A 303 2.10 6.85 -15.87
C HIS A 303 1.55 6.02 -14.71
N GLN A 304 1.29 4.74 -14.98
CA GLN A 304 0.74 3.83 -14.00
C GLN A 304 1.85 2.97 -13.40
N TYR A 305 1.99 3.06 -12.09
CA TYR A 305 3.08 2.42 -11.38
C TYR A 305 2.58 1.29 -10.48
N GLN A 306 3.40 0.26 -10.27
CA GLN A 306 3.20 -0.79 -9.29
C GLN A 306 4.15 -0.60 -8.11
N HIS A 307 3.66 -0.85 -6.91
CA HIS A 307 4.48 -0.96 -5.71
C HIS A 307 4.74 -2.43 -5.41
N THR A 308 5.98 -2.90 -5.53
CA THR A 308 6.35 -4.30 -5.26
C THR A 308 7.20 -4.37 -4.01
N VAL A 309 6.70 -4.99 -2.95
CA VAL A 309 7.44 -5.17 -1.69
C VAL A 309 8.06 -6.55 -1.69
N VAL A 310 9.38 -6.65 -1.72
CA VAL A 310 10.12 -7.91 -1.58
C VAL A 310 10.61 -8.05 -0.15
N CYS A 311 10.30 -9.17 0.51
CA CYS A 311 10.81 -9.55 1.82
C CYS A 311 11.59 -10.85 1.67
N LEU A 312 12.91 -10.81 1.91
CA LEU A 312 13.79 -11.97 1.76
C LEU A 312 14.23 -12.52 3.12
N ARG A 313 14.00 -13.81 3.36
CA ARG A 313 14.48 -14.53 4.55
C ARG A 313 15.07 -15.88 4.19
N ASP A 314 15.93 -16.40 5.06
CA ASP A 314 16.49 -17.73 4.89
C ASP A 314 15.59 -18.84 5.48
N ASP A 315 15.96 -20.10 5.28
CA ASP A 315 15.28 -21.28 5.82
C ASP A 315 15.44 -21.46 7.34
N LEU A 316 16.30 -20.66 7.97
CA LEU A 316 16.43 -20.52 9.42
C LEU A 316 15.64 -19.31 9.95
N GLU A 317 14.83 -18.66 9.11
CA GLU A 317 14.04 -17.45 9.39
C GLU A 317 14.86 -16.18 9.68
N ASN A 318 16.15 -16.16 9.34
CA ASN A 318 16.94 -14.93 9.42
C ASN A 318 16.58 -13.99 8.26
N PRO A 319 16.50 -12.67 8.50
CA PRO A 319 16.38 -11.69 7.42
C PRO A 319 17.64 -11.68 6.55
N VAL A 320 17.46 -11.58 5.23
CA VAL A 320 18.57 -11.45 4.27
C VAL A 320 18.62 -10.01 3.79
N GLU A 321 19.47 -9.22 4.44
CA GLU A 321 19.55 -7.76 4.25
C GLU A 321 20.24 -7.34 2.94
N GLU A 322 21.18 -8.15 2.45
CA GLU A 322 21.93 -7.90 1.23
C GLU A 322 21.49 -8.86 0.13
N TYR A 323 20.75 -8.33 -0.85
CA TYR A 323 20.33 -9.08 -2.02
C TYR A 323 20.12 -8.19 -3.24
N LEU A 324 20.03 -8.82 -4.41
CA LEU A 324 19.70 -8.20 -5.68
C LEU A 324 18.50 -8.90 -6.31
N VAL A 325 17.64 -8.11 -6.98
CA VAL A 325 16.52 -8.60 -7.79
C VAL A 325 16.75 -8.10 -9.21
N GLU A 326 16.81 -9.03 -10.16
CA GLU A 326 17.08 -8.73 -11.56
C GLU A 326 16.06 -9.36 -12.50
N PHE A 327 15.87 -8.72 -13.65
CA PHE A 327 15.04 -9.22 -14.74
C PHE A 327 15.88 -9.32 -16.00
N LEU A 328 16.00 -10.53 -16.55
CA LEU A 328 16.77 -10.84 -17.75
C LEU A 328 15.82 -11.22 -18.89
N ALA A 329 16.08 -10.78 -20.13
CA ALA A 329 15.34 -11.29 -21.28
C ALA A 329 15.98 -12.58 -21.84
N GLU A 330 15.15 -13.53 -22.27
CA GLU A 330 15.64 -14.63 -23.09
C GLU A 330 15.97 -14.13 -24.51
N SER A 331 17.22 -14.33 -24.96
CA SER A 331 17.58 -14.10 -26.35
C SER A 331 17.07 -15.25 -27.24
N GLY A 332 16.06 -14.99 -28.06
CA GLY A 332 15.67 -15.90 -29.12
C GLY A 332 16.78 -16.06 -30.17
N ARG A 333 16.86 -17.22 -30.84
CA ARG A 333 17.83 -17.58 -31.92
C ARG A 333 17.83 -16.66 -33.17
N ARG A 334 17.18 -15.49 -33.11
CA ARG A 334 17.20 -14.44 -34.14
C ARG A 334 17.77 -13.10 -33.66
N ALA A 335 18.48 -13.05 -32.54
CA ALA A 335 19.29 -11.88 -32.18
C ALA A 335 20.67 -11.91 -32.87
N ARG A 336 20.69 -11.94 -34.22
CA ARG A 336 21.86 -11.43 -34.94
C ARG A 336 21.71 -9.91 -34.96
N SER A 337 22.56 -9.26 -34.16
CA SER A 337 22.78 -7.82 -34.02
C SER A 337 21.74 -6.98 -33.27
N PHE A 338 21.35 -7.35 -32.04
CA PHE A 338 21.05 -6.40 -30.96
C PHE A 338 21.25 -7.09 -29.60
N ARG A 339 21.71 -6.33 -28.61
CA ARG A 339 22.45 -6.77 -27.41
C ARG A 339 21.55 -7.45 -26.37
N VAL A 340 21.90 -8.66 -25.95
CA VAL A 340 21.34 -9.36 -24.77
C VAL A 340 21.63 -8.59 -23.45
N ASN A 341 22.56 -7.63 -23.48
CA ASN A 341 22.89 -6.73 -22.37
C ASN A 341 21.97 -5.48 -22.28
N ASP A 342 20.95 -5.33 -23.11
CA ASP A 342 20.10 -4.12 -23.12
C ASP A 342 18.86 -4.25 -22.23
N VAL A 343 18.18 -5.41 -22.20
CA VAL A 343 16.88 -5.52 -21.50
C VAL A 343 17.01 -5.40 -19.98
N SER A 344 18.01 -6.03 -19.34
CA SER A 344 18.24 -5.82 -17.90
C SER A 344 18.55 -4.35 -17.61
N GLY A 345 19.35 -3.70 -18.48
CA GLY A 345 19.64 -2.28 -18.38
C GLY A 345 18.41 -1.37 -18.60
N VAL A 346 17.50 -1.74 -19.50
CA VAL A 346 16.22 -1.04 -19.72
C VAL A 346 15.32 -1.24 -18.51
N PHE A 347 15.20 -2.47 -17.99
CA PHE A 347 14.38 -2.74 -16.82
C PHE A 347 14.85 -1.95 -15.60
N GLN A 348 16.16 -1.97 -15.32
CA GLN A 348 16.73 -1.28 -14.17
C GLN A 348 16.71 0.24 -14.29
N ARG A 349 16.87 0.81 -15.51
CA ARG A 349 16.99 2.28 -15.69
C ARG A 349 15.68 2.97 -16.06
N GLU A 350 14.82 2.31 -16.83
CA GLU A 350 13.63 2.93 -17.42
C GLU A 350 12.33 2.42 -16.80
N ILE A 351 12.33 1.22 -16.20
CA ILE A 351 11.12 0.59 -15.63
C ILE A 351 11.12 0.66 -14.10
N ILE A 352 12.25 0.44 -13.44
CA ILE A 352 12.33 0.67 -11.99
C ILE A 352 12.54 2.16 -11.73
N ALA A 353 11.49 2.85 -11.33
CA ALA A 353 11.50 4.27 -11.04
C ALA A 353 12.17 4.59 -9.69
N ASP A 354 12.04 3.70 -8.70
CA ASP A 354 12.63 3.88 -7.37
C ASP A 354 12.79 2.53 -6.64
N VAL A 355 13.81 2.42 -5.80
CA VAL A 355 13.99 1.29 -4.88
C VAL A 355 14.25 1.83 -3.48
N HIS A 356 13.37 1.46 -2.55
CA HIS A 356 13.42 1.94 -1.18
C HIS A 356 13.60 0.76 -0.21
N GLY A 357 14.69 0.73 0.54
CA GLY A 357 14.91 -0.24 1.61
C GLY A 357 14.30 0.23 2.93
N TYR A 358 13.52 -0.63 3.58
CA TYR A 358 12.93 -0.31 4.87
C TYR A 358 14.03 -0.11 5.93
N SER A 359 14.04 1.05 6.57
CA SER A 359 15.09 1.50 7.49
C SER A 359 15.19 0.66 8.76
N GLY A 360 14.11 -0.02 9.13
CA GLY A 360 14.08 -0.92 10.28
C GLY A 360 14.54 -2.35 9.99
N ASP A 361 14.58 -2.76 8.71
CA ASP A 361 14.93 -4.11 8.25
C ASP A 361 15.12 -4.07 6.72
N SER A 362 16.38 -4.02 6.27
CA SER A 362 16.74 -3.84 4.85
C SER A 362 16.53 -5.09 4.00
N SER A 363 16.15 -6.22 4.63
CA SER A 363 15.65 -7.42 3.93
C SER A 363 14.30 -7.18 3.26
N ARG A 364 13.64 -6.06 3.59
CA ARG A 364 12.39 -5.59 3.01
C ARG A 364 12.65 -4.39 2.11
N ARG A 365 12.28 -4.49 0.85
CA ARG A 365 12.47 -3.41 -0.14
C ARG A 365 11.24 -3.18 -0.98
N SER A 366 10.90 -1.92 -1.18
CA SER A 366 9.87 -1.44 -2.10
C SER A 366 10.52 -1.14 -3.45
N PHE A 367 10.12 -1.83 -4.50
CA PHE A 367 10.42 -1.52 -5.89
C PHE A 367 9.23 -0.80 -6.49
N TYR A 368 9.44 0.43 -6.97
CA TYR A 368 8.43 1.21 -7.68
C TYR A 368 8.63 1.04 -9.18
N ILE A 369 7.69 0.34 -9.81
CA ILE A 369 7.84 -0.17 -11.18
C ILE A 369 6.86 0.58 -12.07
N ASP A 370 7.35 1.27 -13.09
CA ASP A 370 6.56 1.90 -14.14
C ASP A 370 6.00 0.84 -15.09
N ILE A 371 4.70 0.54 -14.94
CA ILE A 371 4.03 -0.48 -15.75
C ILE A 371 3.71 0.06 -17.14
N SER A 372 3.50 1.37 -17.29
CA SER A 372 3.33 2.02 -18.60
C SER A 372 4.61 1.89 -19.43
N ALA A 373 5.77 2.15 -18.83
CA ALA A 373 7.06 1.93 -19.48
C ALA A 373 7.31 0.45 -19.75
N LEU A 374 7.01 -0.45 -18.80
CA LEU A 374 7.18 -1.90 -19.01
C LEU A 374 6.39 -2.41 -20.21
N LYS A 375 5.11 -2.03 -20.31
CA LYS A 375 4.22 -2.43 -21.41
C LYS A 375 4.63 -1.83 -22.75
N THR A 376 5.33 -0.71 -22.76
CA THR A 376 5.80 -0.05 -23.99
C THR A 376 7.15 -0.59 -24.45
N LEU A 377 8.10 -0.70 -23.53
CA LEU A 377 9.50 -1.00 -23.83
C LEU A 377 9.77 -2.51 -23.93
N LEU A 378 9.01 -3.34 -23.19
CA LEU A 378 9.27 -4.78 -23.08
C LEU A 378 8.02 -5.65 -23.35
N ALA A 379 7.05 -5.15 -24.11
CA ALA A 379 5.78 -5.83 -24.40
C ALA A 379 5.92 -7.29 -24.85
N ASP A 380 6.88 -7.55 -25.75
CA ASP A 380 7.11 -8.85 -26.39
C ASP A 380 8.26 -9.64 -25.76
N GLN A 381 8.83 -9.15 -24.66
CA GLN A 381 10.00 -9.77 -24.04
C GLN A 381 9.56 -10.80 -23.00
N GLN A 382 10.18 -11.97 -23.07
CA GLN A 382 10.07 -12.95 -22.01
C GLN A 382 11.13 -12.69 -20.95
N LEU A 383 10.69 -12.37 -19.74
CA LEU A 383 11.56 -12.05 -18.62
C LEU A 383 11.83 -13.27 -17.73
N THR A 384 13.02 -13.32 -17.17
CA THR A 384 13.43 -14.24 -16.11
C THR A 384 13.76 -13.42 -14.88
N LEU A 385 13.04 -13.68 -13.78
CA LEU A 385 13.31 -13.11 -12.46
C LEU A 385 14.47 -13.85 -11.82
N MET A 386 15.50 -13.12 -11.42
CA MET A 386 16.67 -13.61 -10.70
C MET A 386 16.72 -12.96 -9.31
N ILE A 387 17.12 -13.74 -8.31
CA ILE A 387 17.36 -13.26 -6.94
C ILE A 387 18.74 -13.75 -6.51
N GLU A 388 19.59 -12.83 -6.08
CA GLU A 388 20.92 -13.14 -5.57
C GLU A 388 21.05 -12.65 -4.13
N ALA A 389 21.38 -13.55 -3.21
CA ALA A 389 21.52 -13.26 -1.79
C ALA A 389 22.99 -13.24 -1.36
N GLN A 390 23.36 -12.34 -0.46
CA GLN A 390 24.72 -12.21 0.07
C GLN A 390 24.81 -12.55 1.57
N PRO A 391 25.92 -13.16 2.03
CA PRO A 391 27.09 -13.54 1.23
C PRO A 391 26.85 -14.80 0.39
N GLU A 392 27.36 -14.83 -0.84
CA GLU A 392 27.39 -16.01 -1.69
C GLU A 392 28.14 -17.18 -1.00
N TYR A 393 27.60 -18.39 -1.07
CA TYR A 393 28.29 -19.58 -0.57
C TYR A 393 29.42 -19.99 -1.51
N ARG A 394 30.62 -20.12 -0.95
CA ARG A 394 31.81 -20.62 -1.64
C ARG A 394 32.39 -21.79 -0.86
N THR A 395 32.99 -22.75 -1.55
CA THR A 395 33.67 -23.88 -0.90
C THR A 395 34.70 -23.37 0.12
N GLY A 396 34.60 -23.85 1.37
CA GLY A 396 35.43 -23.40 2.48
C GLY A 396 34.91 -22.17 3.24
N ALA A 397 33.77 -21.60 2.84
CA ALA A 397 33.06 -20.60 3.65
C ALA A 397 32.29 -21.27 4.79
N ALA A 398 32.28 -20.63 5.97
CA ALA A 398 31.48 -21.09 7.11
C ALA A 398 29.98 -21.04 6.81
N VAL A 399 29.53 -20.01 6.10
CA VAL A 399 28.12 -19.80 5.78
C VAL A 399 27.97 -19.03 4.47
N GLY A 400 26.85 -19.21 3.77
CA GLY A 400 26.57 -18.49 2.52
C GLY A 400 25.21 -18.88 1.91
N TYR A 401 24.82 -18.19 0.84
CA TYR A 401 23.65 -18.51 0.04
C TYR A 401 24.07 -19.09 -1.30
N PRO A 402 23.50 -20.23 -1.73
CA PRO A 402 23.81 -20.80 -3.03
C PRO A 402 23.19 -19.94 -4.15
N ALA A 403 23.71 -20.09 -5.37
CA ALA A 403 23.09 -19.52 -6.56
C ALA A 403 21.67 -20.10 -6.74
N LEU A 404 20.70 -19.22 -6.98
CA LEU A 404 19.30 -19.61 -7.14
C LEU A 404 18.94 -19.73 -8.62
N PRO A 405 18.13 -20.73 -9.02
CA PRO A 405 17.62 -20.81 -10.38
C PRO A 405 16.66 -19.65 -10.67
N GLY A 406 16.71 -19.11 -11.88
CA GLY A 406 15.79 -18.07 -12.31
C GLY A 406 14.35 -18.56 -12.49
N ILE A 407 13.38 -17.67 -12.29
CA ILE A 407 11.97 -17.92 -12.59
C ILE A 407 11.63 -17.30 -13.94
N ARG A 408 11.46 -18.15 -14.95
CA ARG A 408 10.97 -17.73 -16.26
C ARG A 408 9.50 -17.31 -16.14
N LEU A 409 9.21 -16.05 -16.47
CA LEU A 409 7.86 -15.50 -16.45
C LEU A 409 7.20 -15.80 -17.81
N ASP A 410 6.12 -16.56 -17.78
CA ASP A 410 5.25 -16.70 -18.97
C ASP A 410 4.29 -15.51 -19.09
N ALA A 411 3.51 -15.45 -20.17
CA ALA A 411 2.58 -14.36 -20.41
C ALA A 411 1.51 -14.21 -19.30
N GLN A 412 1.09 -15.33 -18.69
CA GLN A 412 0.13 -15.31 -17.59
C GLN A 412 0.75 -14.71 -16.33
N MET A 413 1.98 -15.11 -15.98
CA MET A 413 2.76 -14.53 -14.88
C MET A 413 3.04 -13.05 -15.13
N MET A 414 3.43 -12.67 -16.34
CA MET A 414 3.63 -11.26 -16.69
C MET A 414 2.38 -10.43 -16.42
N GLY A 415 1.21 -10.88 -16.91
CA GLY A 415 -0.06 -10.20 -16.66
C GLY A 415 -0.54 -10.24 -15.21
N ALA A 416 -0.18 -11.29 -14.46
CA ALA A 416 -0.57 -11.42 -13.05
C ALA A 416 0.34 -10.65 -12.09
N TYR A 417 1.64 -10.53 -12.38
CA TYR A 417 2.66 -9.96 -11.49
C TYR A 417 2.91 -8.47 -11.76
N PHE A 418 2.65 -8.00 -12.98
CA PHE A 418 2.82 -6.59 -13.36
C PHE A 418 1.47 -5.96 -13.71
N VAL A 419 0.83 -5.39 -12.71
CA VAL A 419 -0.50 -4.76 -12.82
C VAL A 419 -0.42 -3.33 -12.32
N GLU A 420 -1.03 -2.45 -13.09
CA GLU A 420 -1.06 -1.02 -12.86
C GLU A 420 -1.69 -0.65 -11.52
N ASN A 421 -1.10 0.35 -10.86
CA ASN A 421 -1.65 0.97 -9.65
C ASN A 421 -1.97 -0.04 -8.54
N ARG A 422 -1.18 -1.11 -8.44
CA ARG A 422 -1.35 -2.19 -7.48
C ARG A 422 -0.16 -2.31 -6.54
N THR A 423 -0.37 -2.84 -5.34
CA THR A 423 0.71 -3.39 -4.52
C THR A 423 0.86 -4.91 -4.72
N LEU A 424 2.08 -5.39 -4.99
CA LEU A 424 2.44 -6.81 -4.98
C LEU A 424 3.38 -7.08 -3.79
N LEU A 425 2.97 -7.94 -2.86
CA LEU A 425 3.85 -8.44 -1.80
C LEU A 425 4.57 -9.69 -2.29
N VAL A 426 5.88 -9.79 -2.10
CA VAL A 426 6.70 -10.91 -2.54
C VAL A 426 7.50 -11.43 -1.34
N ASP A 427 7.06 -12.55 -0.79
CA ASP A 427 7.80 -13.27 0.26
C ASP A 427 8.75 -14.26 -0.39
N VAL A 428 10.03 -14.15 -0.10
CA VAL A 428 11.06 -15.01 -0.68
C VAL A 428 11.77 -15.75 0.43
N ARG A 429 11.83 -17.09 0.32
CA ARG A 429 12.58 -17.97 1.21
C ARG A 429 13.72 -18.62 0.45
N VAL A 430 14.93 -18.49 0.98
CA VAL A 430 16.16 -19.01 0.35
C VAL A 430 16.89 -19.99 1.27
N PRO A 431 17.56 -21.03 0.76
CA PRO A 431 18.30 -21.96 1.60
C PRO A 431 19.58 -21.31 2.13
N ARG A 432 19.86 -21.46 3.42
CA ARG A 432 21.13 -21.07 4.06
C ARG A 432 22.07 -22.26 4.05
N THR A 433 23.23 -22.11 3.42
CA THR A 433 24.29 -23.13 3.52
C THR A 433 25.16 -22.84 4.73
N VAL A 434 25.33 -23.83 5.60
CA VAL A 434 26.25 -23.81 6.75
C VAL A 434 27.29 -24.91 6.55
N GLY A 435 28.53 -24.51 6.29
CA GLY A 435 29.66 -25.40 6.05
C GLY A 435 30.25 -25.97 7.36
N PRO A 436 31.07 -27.04 7.27
CA PRO A 436 31.75 -27.61 8.43
C PRO A 436 32.75 -26.65 9.08
N GLU A 437 33.12 -25.53 8.43
CA GLU A 437 33.96 -24.48 9.00
C GLU A 437 33.23 -23.67 10.09
N ALA A 438 31.89 -23.67 10.10
CA ALA A 438 31.11 -22.96 11.11
C ALA A 438 31.21 -23.61 12.49
N PHE A 439 31.27 -24.94 12.54
CA PHE A 439 31.31 -25.68 13.80
C PHE A 439 31.86 -27.11 13.61
N ARG A 440 32.82 -27.50 14.46
CA ARG A 440 33.37 -28.87 14.50
C ARG A 440 33.53 -29.33 15.95
N LEU A 441 33.17 -30.59 16.21
CA LEU A 441 33.52 -31.26 17.46
C LEU A 441 34.84 -32.00 17.27
N MET A 442 35.81 -31.67 18.12
CA MET A 442 37.12 -32.34 18.14
C MET A 442 37.15 -33.33 19.30
N ARG A 443 37.59 -34.57 19.04
CA ARG A 443 37.87 -35.52 20.11
C ARG A 443 39.16 -35.08 20.83
N HIS A 444 39.09 -34.89 22.15
CA HIS A 444 40.28 -34.66 22.98
C HIS A 444 41.04 -35.98 23.10
N SER A 445 42.23 -36.06 22.49
CA SER A 445 43.20 -37.12 22.78
C SER A 445 43.96 -36.72 24.04
N GLY A 446 43.63 -37.37 25.16
CA GLY A 446 44.35 -37.25 26.43
C GLY A 446 45.73 -37.90 26.41
#